data_AF-A0A5B8UVU5-F1
#
_entry.id   AF-A0A5B8UVU5-F1
#
_cell.length_a   1.000
_cell.length_b   1.000
_cell.length_c   1.000
_cell.angle_alpha   90.00
_cell.angle_beta   90.00
_cell.angle_gamma   90.00
#
_symmetry.space_group_name_H-M   'P 1'
#
loop_
_entity.id
_entity.type
_entity.pdbx_description
1 polymer ?
#
loop_
_entity_poly.entity_id
_entity_poly.type
_entity_poly.pdbx_seq_one_letter_code
_entity_poly.pdbx_strand_id
1 'polypeptide(L)' 'MPEVIIKYKKPETLKILKGLAKYFDFKVSSPKDKQKKSLDDIIIPGDKTLDISSLNQVFTGKNLDAKELRKEMWKR' A
#
# COMPACT_ATOMS: atom_id res chain seq x y z
N MET A 1 20.19 11.37 6.71
CA MET A 1 20.20 10.87 8.11
C MET A 1 20.91 9.52 8.09
N PRO A 2 21.93 9.30 8.92
CA PRO A 2 22.68 8.05 8.92
C PRO A 2 21.79 6.88 9.38
N GLU A 3 21.77 5.79 8.62
CA GLU A 3 21.04 4.57 8.94
C GLU A 3 22.03 3.47 9.32
N VAL A 4 21.76 2.76 10.42
CA VAL A 4 22.59 1.66 10.91
C VAL A 4 21.73 0.40 11.05
N ILE A 5 22.21 -0.70 10.49
CA ILE A 5 21.55 -2.01 10.58
C ILE A 5 22.24 -2.83 11.67
N ILE A 6 21.52 -3.12 12.75
CA ILE A 6 22.02 -3.92 13.87
C ILE A 6 21.43 -5.33 13.79
N LYS A 7 22.28 -6.34 13.61
CA LYS A 7 21.88 -7.75 13.71
C LYS A 7 22.04 -8.22 15.15
N TYR A 8 20.99 -8.78 15.73
CA TYR A 8 20.99 -9.28 17.10
C TYR A 8 20.27 -10.64 17.18
N LYS A 9 20.73 -11.52 18.08
CA LYS A 9 20.10 -12.83 18.33
C LYS A 9 19.14 -12.82 19.52
N LYS A 10 19.40 -11.99 20.53
CA LYS A 10 18.63 -11.95 21.78
C LYS A 10 17.50 -10.93 21.70
N PRO A 11 16.27 -11.26 22.15
CA PRO A 11 15.14 -10.31 22.14
C PRO A 11 15.32 -9.16 23.15
N GLU A 12 16.13 -9.36 24.19
CA GLU A 12 16.47 -8.35 25.19
C GLU A 12 17.14 -7.12 24.57
N THR A 13 17.99 -7.33 23.57
CA THR A 13 18.71 -6.25 22.86
C THR A 13 17.74 -5.27 22.20
N LEU A 14 16.64 -5.75 21.64
CA LEU A 14 15.61 -4.88 21.06
C LEU A 14 14.92 -4.01 22.12
N LYS A 15 14.69 -4.54 23.32
CA LYS A 15 14.08 -3.78 24.42
C LYS A 15 14.99 -2.63 24.85
N ILE A 16 16.28 -2.89 24.99
CA ILE A 16 17.28 -1.88 25.34
C ILE A 16 17.36 -0.81 24.24
N LEU A 17 17.40 -1.20 22.97
CA LEU A 17 17.47 -0.26 21.85
C LEU A 17 16.24 0.66 21.79
N LYS A 18 15.04 0.13 22.07
CA LYS A 18 13.81 0.92 22.21
C LYS A 18 13.84 1.86 23.42
N GLY A 19 14.52 1.48 24.50
CA GLY A 19 14.75 2.36 25.66
C GLY A 19 15.66 3.53 25.30
N LEU A 20 16.77 3.27 24.62
CA LEU A 20 17.71 4.29 24.16
C LEU A 20 17.10 5.24 23.12
N ALA A 21 16.23 4.74 22.25
CA ALA A 21 15.53 5.53 21.24
C ALA A 21 14.79 6.74 21.84
N LYS A 22 14.30 6.64 23.08
CA LYS A 22 13.61 7.74 23.78
C LYS A 22 14.53 8.94 24.06
N TYR A 23 15.83 8.71 24.19
CA TYR A 23 16.79 9.73 24.61
C TYR A 23 17.62 10.29 23.46
N PHE A 24 17.80 9.51 22.39
CA PHE A 24 18.73 9.81 21.29
C PHE A 24 18.02 10.11 19.96
N ASP A 25 16.72 10.39 20.01
CA ASP A 25 15.89 10.85 18.88
C ASP A 25 16.05 10.03 17.58
N PHE A 26 16.25 8.71 17.73
CA PHE A 26 16.35 7.77 16.62
C PHE A 26 15.16 6.82 16.60
N LYS A 27 14.72 6.45 15.39
CA LYS A 27 13.60 5.54 15.19
C LYS A 27 14.09 4.13 14.90
N VAL A 28 13.65 3.16 15.71
CA VAL A 28 13.87 1.73 15.43
C VAL A 28 12.77 1.23 14.48
N SER A 29 13.13 0.88 13.26
CA SER A 29 12.21 0.27 12.29
C SER A 29 12.52 -1.21 12.08
N SER A 30 11.52 -2.09 12.18
CA SER A 30 11.66 -3.49 11.76
C SER A 30 11.36 -3.63 10.26
N PRO A 31 12.04 -4.53 9.52
CA PRO A 31 11.66 -4.84 8.15
C PRO A 31 10.23 -5.35 8.02
N LYS A 32 9.65 -5.98 9.05
CA LYS A 32 8.24 -6.40 9.07
C LYS A 32 7.26 -5.21 9.08
N ASP A 33 7.65 -4.07 9.66
CA ASP A 33 6.78 -2.89 9.74
C ASP A 33 6.67 -2.16 8.40
N LYS A 34 7.65 -2.35 7.50
CA LYS A 34 7.65 -1.74 6.16
C LYS A 34 6.59 -2.33 5.22
N GLN A 35 6.02 -3.51 5.53
CA GLN A 35 4.97 -4.13 4.71
C GLN A 35 3.56 -3.54 4.95
N LYS A 36 3.37 -2.67 5.94
CA LYS A 36 2.04 -2.08 6.27
C LYS A 36 1.70 -0.79 5.52
N LYS A 37 2.39 -0.47 4.43
CA LYS A 37 1.94 0.56 3.47
C LYS A 37 1.49 -0.14 2.20
N SER A 38 0.42 -0.92 2.28
CA SER A 38 -0.32 -1.20 1.05
C SER A 38 -1.09 0.07 0.69
N LEU A 39 -0.94 0.55 -0.54
CA LEU A 39 -1.68 1.68 -1.10
C LEU A 39 -3.19 1.36 -1.28
N ASP A 40 -3.62 0.15 -0.87
CA ASP A 40 -4.99 -0.33 -0.96
C ASP A 40 -5.98 0.45 -0.07
N ASP A 41 -5.51 1.23 0.91
CA ASP A 41 -6.38 2.04 1.78
C ASP A 41 -6.92 3.33 1.11
N ILE A 42 -6.52 3.63 -0.13
CA ILE A 42 -7.10 4.72 -0.93
C ILE A 42 -8.21 4.16 -1.84
N ILE A 43 -9.11 3.36 -1.27
CA ILE A 43 -10.42 3.13 -1.90
C ILE A 43 -11.30 4.30 -1.46
N ILE A 44 -11.27 5.38 -2.25
CA ILE A 44 -12.26 6.45 -2.11
C ILE A 44 -13.61 5.80 -2.42
N PRO A 45 -14.57 5.76 -1.48
CA PRO A 45 -15.89 5.24 -1.78
C PRO A 45 -16.49 6.09 -2.90
N GLY A 46 -16.70 5.48 -4.06
CA GLY A 46 -17.37 6.13 -5.16
C GLY A 46 -18.76 6.57 -4.70
N ASP A 47 -19.05 7.85 -4.85
CA ASP A 47 -20.37 8.40 -4.52
C ASP A 47 -21.41 7.71 -5.40
N LYS A 48 -22.30 6.93 -4.76
CA LYS A 48 -23.35 6.14 -5.43
C LYS A 48 -24.41 7.02 -6.09
N THR A 49 -24.40 8.32 -5.81
CA THR A 49 -25.34 9.30 -6.38
C THR A 49 -24.84 9.93 -7.68
N LEU A 50 -23.58 9.67 -8.06
CA LEU A 50 -23.02 10.17 -9.32
C LEU A 50 -23.69 9.48 -10.52
N ASP A 51 -24.30 10.30 -11.37
CA ASP A 51 -24.83 9.84 -12.65
C ASP A 51 -23.70 9.54 -13.64
N ILE A 52 -23.41 8.25 -13.81
CA ILE A 52 -22.40 7.72 -14.73
C ILE A 52 -22.97 7.42 -16.13
N SER A 53 -24.21 7.83 -16.44
CA SER A 53 -24.88 7.50 -17.70
C SER A 53 -24.14 8.05 -18.93
N SER A 54 -23.57 9.25 -18.82
CA SER A 54 -22.77 9.88 -19.87
C SER A 54 -21.44 9.15 -20.10
N LEU A 55 -20.79 8.71 -19.02
CA LEU A 55 -19.56 7.92 -19.09
C LEU A 55 -19.83 6.55 -19.72
N ASN A 56 -20.95 5.92 -19.34
CA ASN A 56 -21.39 4.67 -19.95
C ASN A 56 -21.57 4.84 -21.45
N GLN A 57 -22.19 5.90 -21.96
CA GLN A 57 -22.33 6.12 -23.42
C GLN A 57 -20.99 6.17 -24.16
N VAL A 58 -19.95 6.79 -23.57
CA VAL A 58 -18.60 6.86 -24.16
C VAL A 58 -17.96 5.47 -24.24
N PHE A 59 -18.20 4.62 -23.24
CA PHE A 59 -17.63 3.26 -23.20
C PHE A 59 -18.53 2.16 -23.79
N THR A 60 -19.83 2.40 -23.96
CA THR A 60 -20.81 1.40 -24.45
C THR A 60 -20.99 1.40 -25.98
N GLY A 61 -20.39 2.34 -26.71
CA GLY A 61 -20.45 2.38 -28.19
C GLY A 61 -19.88 1.15 -28.90
N LYS A 62 -19.25 0.21 -28.16
CA LYS A 62 -18.75 -1.07 -28.69
C LYS A 62 -19.18 -2.31 -27.90
N ASN A 63 -20.07 -2.17 -26.91
CA ASN A 63 -20.51 -3.29 -26.06
C ASN A 63 -19.32 -4.06 -25.44
N LEU A 64 -18.22 -3.36 -25.13
CA LEU A 64 -16.99 -3.96 -24.61
C LEU A 64 -16.99 -3.85 -23.09
N ASP A 65 -17.12 -4.99 -22.40
CA ASP A 65 -16.96 -5.05 -20.96
C ASP A 65 -15.48 -4.79 -20.60
N ALA A 66 -15.24 -3.83 -19.71
CA ALA A 66 -13.91 -3.51 -19.21
C ALA A 66 -13.22 -4.72 -18.56
N LYS A 67 -14.01 -5.67 -18.03
CA LYS A 67 -13.51 -6.93 -17.48
C LYS A 67 -12.96 -7.87 -18.56
N GLU A 68 -13.57 -7.89 -19.73
CA GLU A 68 -13.14 -8.70 -20.88
C GLU A 68 -11.88 -8.13 -21.52
N LEU A 69 -11.80 -6.81 -21.69
CA LEU A 69 -10.59 -6.13 -22.17
C LEU A 69 -9.36 -6.44 -21.31
N ARG A 70 -9.53 -6.45 -19.98
CA ARG A 70 -8.44 -6.83 -19.07
C ARG A 70 -8.00 -8.28 -19.24
N LYS A 71 -8.93 -9.20 -19.48
CA LYS A 71 -8.63 -10.61 -19.68
C LYS A 71 -7.90 -10.85 -21.01
N GLU A 72 -8.35 -10.20 -22.09
CA GLU A 72 -7.73 -10.33 -23.41
C GLU A 72 -6.31 -9.76 -23.44
N MET A 73 -6.07 -8.61 -22.80
CA MET A 73 -4.73 -8.01 -22.70
C MET A 73 -3.70 -8.88 -21.96
N TRP A 74 -4.15 -9.84 -21.14
CA TRP A 74 -3.29 -10.67 -20.29
C TRP A 74 -3.06 -12.08 -20.85
N LYS A 75 -3.67 -12.42 -21.99
CA LYS A 75 -3.29 -13.62 -22.75
C LYS A 75 -1.98 -13.31 -23.50
N ARG A 76 -0.87 -13.78 -22.95
CA ARG A 76 0.41 -13.91 -23.68
C ARG A 76 0.52 -15.29 -24.28
#